data_AF-A0A929BHN4-F1
#
_entry.id   AF-A0A929BHN4-F1
#
_cell.length_a   1.000
_cell.length_b   1.000
_cell.length_c   1.000
_cell.angle_alpha   90.00
_cell.angle_beta   90.00
_cell.angle_gamma   90.00
#
_symmetry.space_group_name_H-M   'P 1'
#
loop_
_entity.id
_entity.type
_entity.pdbx_description
1 polymer ?
#
loop_
_entity_poly.entity_id
_entity_poly.type
_entity_poly.pdbx_seq_one_letter_code
_entity_poly.pdbx_strand_id
1 'polypeptide(L)'
;MRTTIMLIFLCISTLSFSQVKEFIVEDLYVINSKVNACEGKMASDLYSKTNDWINYTYLNPDNVIKGKVENDFIRFKGSKKDFYIDEIMGQVLVSFDLIYVFKIDFKDDKYRLALESYDIIEVTGNHKLTLASLVKDGEIDDTLPYYYSFKRNLLKEINELNTSLYDYISGKKETQEDDW
;
A
#
# COMPACT_ATOMS: atom_id res chain seq x y z
N MET A 1 -20.54 52.23 2.04
CA MET A 1 -20.13 50.88 2.47
C MET A 1 -21.00 49.82 1.77
N ARG A 2 -20.72 49.51 0.50
CA ARG A 2 -21.51 48.54 -0.29
C ARG A 2 -20.68 48.10 -1.50
N THR A 3 -19.45 47.63 -1.28
CA THR A 3 -18.61 47.12 -2.38
C THR A 3 -17.44 46.24 -1.93
N THR A 4 -17.12 46.18 -0.63
CA THR A 4 -15.95 45.46 -0.09
C THR A 4 -16.23 44.08 0.52
N ILE A 5 -17.42 43.50 0.30
CA ILE A 5 -17.73 42.13 0.79
C ILE A 5 -17.61 41.07 -0.31
N MET A 6 -17.49 41.47 -1.58
CA MET A 6 -17.54 40.53 -2.72
C MET A 6 -16.17 39.93 -3.11
N LEU A 7 -15.11 40.16 -2.33
CA LEU A 7 -13.77 39.60 -2.60
C LEU A 7 -13.37 38.41 -1.71
N ILE A 8 -14.08 38.16 -0.61
CA ILE A 8 -13.73 37.07 0.33
C ILE A 8 -14.27 35.70 -0.13
N PHE A 9 -15.22 35.68 -1.08
CA PHE A 9 -15.82 34.43 -1.56
C PHE A 9 -15.05 33.76 -2.72
N LEU A 10 -14.02 34.40 -3.29
CA LEU A 10 -13.30 33.88 -4.46
C LEU A 10 -12.09 32.99 -4.12
N CYS A 11 -11.69 32.91 -2.84
CA CYS A 11 -10.46 32.19 -2.45
C CYS A 11 -10.70 30.80 -1.83
N ILE A 12 -11.94 30.28 -1.80
CA ILE A 12 -12.26 29.00 -1.13
C ILE A 12 -12.24 27.81 -2.11
N SER A 13 -12.11 28.02 -3.42
CA SER A 13 -12.27 26.96 -4.43
C SER A 13 -11.03 26.07 -4.69
N THR A 14 -9.92 26.22 -3.97
CA THR A 14 -8.71 25.41 -4.22
C THR A 14 -8.33 24.45 -3.10
N LEU A 15 -9.15 24.30 -2.06
CA LEU A 15 -8.97 23.23 -1.07
C LEU A 15 -9.67 21.95 -1.53
N SER A 16 -9.30 21.44 -2.70
CA SER A 16 -9.51 20.03 -3.03
C SER A 16 -8.56 19.22 -2.14
N PHE A 17 -9.01 18.89 -0.93
CA PHE A 17 -8.35 17.86 -0.14
C PHE A 17 -8.46 16.55 -0.92
N SER A 18 -7.45 16.23 -1.73
CA SER A 18 -7.33 14.89 -2.31
C SER A 18 -7.13 13.92 -1.14
N GLN A 19 -8.19 13.16 -0.84
CA GLN A 19 -8.18 12.08 0.15
C GLN A 19 -7.57 10.84 -0.49
N VAL A 20 -6.69 10.16 0.25
CA VAL A 20 -6.20 8.83 -0.14
C VAL A 20 -7.40 7.91 -0.23
N LYS A 21 -7.60 7.29 -1.40
CA LYS A 21 -8.69 6.32 -1.54
C LYS A 21 -8.24 5.01 -0.92
N GLU A 22 -8.99 4.56 0.07
CA GLU A 22 -8.76 3.25 0.69
C GLU A 22 -9.08 2.12 -0.29
N PHE A 23 -8.30 1.05 -0.19
CA PHE A 23 -8.59 -0.24 -0.79
C PHE A 23 -9.84 -0.85 -0.17
N ILE A 24 -10.53 -1.66 -0.95
CA ILE A 24 -11.62 -2.52 -0.47
C ILE A 24 -11.20 -3.94 -0.85
N VAL A 25 -11.15 -4.81 0.14
CA VAL A 25 -10.88 -6.24 -0.05
C VAL A 25 -12.24 -6.95 0.07
N GLU A 26 -12.83 -7.30 -1.07
CA GLU A 26 -14.11 -8.02 -1.12
C GLU A 26 -13.88 -9.48 -0.71
N ASP A 27 -12.85 -10.10 -1.25
CA ASP A 27 -12.30 -11.39 -0.85
C ASP A 27 -10.76 -11.37 -0.96
N LEU A 28 -10.10 -12.44 -0.53
CA LEU A 28 -8.64 -12.53 -0.54
C LEU A 28 -8.02 -12.60 -1.97
N TYR A 29 -8.75 -13.02 -3.01
CA TYR A 29 -8.26 -13.04 -4.40
C TYR A 29 -8.56 -11.74 -5.17
N VAL A 30 -9.62 -11.02 -4.81
CA VAL A 30 -10.13 -9.85 -5.52
C VAL A 30 -9.76 -8.59 -4.75
N ILE A 31 -8.59 -8.06 -5.08
CA ILE A 31 -8.08 -6.81 -4.56
C ILE A 31 -7.99 -5.81 -5.71
N ASN A 32 -8.98 -4.92 -5.77
CA ASN A 32 -9.06 -3.92 -6.81
C ASN A 32 -7.90 -2.92 -6.68
N SER A 33 -7.21 -2.65 -7.79
CA SER A 33 -6.23 -1.56 -7.84
C SER A 33 -6.88 -0.22 -7.48
N LYS A 34 -6.11 0.70 -6.90
CA LYS A 34 -6.59 2.04 -6.55
C LYS A 34 -5.81 3.12 -7.26
N VAL A 35 -6.55 4.10 -7.76
CA VAL A 35 -6.03 5.30 -8.40
C VAL A 35 -6.08 6.45 -7.39
N ASN A 36 -4.94 7.04 -7.12
CA ASN A 36 -4.78 8.17 -6.20
C ASN A 36 -4.48 9.43 -7.02
N ALA A 37 -5.23 10.49 -6.75
CA ALA A 37 -5.07 11.77 -7.43
C ALA A 37 -3.98 12.62 -6.75
N CYS A 38 -3.08 13.17 -7.55
CA CYS A 38 -1.94 13.99 -7.16
C CYS A 38 -1.86 15.20 -8.09
N GLU A 39 -2.89 16.05 -8.07
CA GLU A 39 -3.05 17.20 -8.96
C GLU A 39 -1.79 18.09 -9.02
N GLY A 40 -1.39 18.47 -10.23
CA GLY A 40 -0.23 19.33 -10.49
C GLY A 40 1.12 18.61 -10.45
N LYS A 41 1.15 17.26 -10.43
CA LYS A 41 2.40 16.47 -10.47
C LYS A 41 2.55 15.77 -11.81
N MET A 42 3.74 15.88 -12.40
CA MET A 42 4.08 15.14 -13.62
C MET A 42 4.35 13.67 -13.29
N ALA A 43 4.11 12.78 -14.26
CA ALA A 43 4.42 11.35 -14.12
C ALA A 43 5.90 11.12 -13.70
N SER A 44 6.82 11.95 -14.19
CA SER A 44 8.24 11.90 -13.81
C SER A 44 8.49 12.21 -12.34
N ASP A 45 7.79 13.20 -11.80
CA ASP A 45 7.94 13.58 -10.39
C ASP A 45 7.36 12.49 -9.49
N LEU A 46 6.22 11.90 -9.89
CA LEU A 46 5.60 10.78 -9.19
C LEU A 46 6.52 9.56 -9.19
N TYR A 47 7.12 9.24 -10.33
CA TYR A 47 8.07 8.15 -10.48
C TYR A 47 9.30 8.36 -9.58
N SER A 48 9.93 9.53 -9.67
CA SER A 48 11.11 9.87 -8.87
C SER A 48 10.81 9.78 -7.37
N LYS A 49 9.75 10.45 -6.91
CA LYS A 49 9.36 10.42 -5.49
C LYS A 49 8.98 9.03 -5.00
N THR A 50 8.40 8.19 -5.85
CA THR A 50 8.10 6.80 -5.48
C THR A 50 9.38 5.99 -5.33
N ASN A 51 10.36 6.20 -6.22
CA ASN A 51 11.67 5.57 -6.10
C ASN A 51 12.37 6.00 -4.80
N ASP A 52 12.29 7.29 -4.44
CA ASP A 52 12.85 7.81 -3.19
C ASP A 52 12.11 7.25 -1.96
N TRP A 53 10.79 7.16 -2.02
CA TRP A 53 9.99 6.50 -0.98
C TRP A 53 10.39 5.04 -0.78
N ILE A 54 10.64 4.29 -1.85
CA ILE A 54 11.13 2.90 -1.76
C ILE A 54 12.49 2.86 -1.07
N ASN A 55 13.42 3.75 -1.45
CA ASN A 55 14.74 3.86 -0.82
C ASN A 55 14.64 4.17 0.68
N TYR A 56 13.68 5.01 1.07
CA TYR A 56 13.43 5.36 2.46
C TYR A 56 12.72 4.24 3.24
N THR A 57 11.82 3.50 2.60
CA THR A 57 10.93 2.53 3.26
C THR A 57 11.58 1.16 3.45
N TYR A 58 12.44 0.75 2.52
CA TYR A 58 13.03 -0.58 2.52
C TYR A 58 14.52 -0.54 2.76
N LEU A 59 15.00 -1.38 3.68
CA LEU A 59 16.42 -1.48 4.04
C LEU A 59 17.33 -1.79 2.83
N ASN A 60 16.84 -2.58 1.88
CA ASN A 60 17.57 -2.99 0.67
C ASN A 60 16.73 -2.69 -0.59
N PRO A 61 16.68 -1.43 -1.05
CA PRO A 61 15.77 -1.01 -2.12
C PRO A 61 16.01 -1.74 -3.45
N ASP A 62 17.28 -1.99 -3.80
CA ASP A 62 17.63 -2.71 -5.03
C ASP A 62 17.12 -4.16 -5.04
N ASN A 63 17.00 -4.77 -3.87
CA ASN A 63 16.50 -6.14 -3.73
C ASN A 63 14.96 -6.20 -3.74
N VAL A 64 14.26 -5.11 -3.43
CA VAL A 64 12.79 -5.09 -3.47
C VAL A 64 12.27 -4.72 -4.85
N ILE A 65 12.95 -3.88 -5.63
CA ILE A 65 12.52 -3.57 -7.00
C ILE A 65 12.65 -4.83 -7.88
N LYS A 66 11.56 -5.19 -8.57
CA LYS A 66 11.49 -6.35 -9.48
C LYS A 66 11.33 -5.99 -10.94
N GLY A 67 11.02 -4.74 -11.22
CA GLY A 67 10.96 -4.20 -12.58
C GLY A 67 10.58 -2.74 -12.53
N LYS A 68 11.07 -1.95 -13.47
CA LYS A 68 10.70 -0.55 -13.62
C LYS A 68 10.88 -0.10 -15.06
N VAL A 69 10.01 0.78 -15.52
CA VAL A 69 10.17 1.55 -16.75
C VAL A 69 10.04 3.01 -16.34
N GLU A 70 11.05 3.79 -16.69
CA GLU A 70 11.15 5.19 -16.28
C GLU A 70 9.88 5.97 -16.63
N ASN A 71 9.34 6.71 -15.66
CA ASN A 71 8.12 7.51 -15.76
C ASN A 71 6.82 6.74 -16.07
N ASP A 72 6.87 5.41 -16.20
CA ASP A 72 5.71 4.57 -16.53
C ASP A 72 5.29 3.70 -15.34
N PHE A 73 6.19 2.85 -14.83
CA PHE A 73 5.87 2.01 -13.67
C PHE A 73 7.06 1.62 -12.81
N ILE A 74 6.77 1.31 -11.55
CA ILE A 74 7.66 0.59 -10.64
C ILE A 74 6.92 -0.63 -10.09
N ARG A 75 7.57 -1.79 -10.15
CA ARG A 75 7.14 -3.06 -9.57
C ARG A 75 8.10 -3.44 -8.46
N PHE A 76 7.58 -3.72 -7.27
CA PHE A 76 8.41 -4.09 -6.12
C PHE A 76 7.78 -5.23 -5.31
N LYS A 77 8.66 -5.98 -4.64
CA LYS A 77 8.33 -7.10 -3.75
C LYS A 77 8.77 -6.73 -2.34
N GLY A 78 7.81 -6.63 -1.43
CA GLY A 78 8.06 -6.39 0.00
C GLY A 78 7.63 -7.57 0.85
N SER A 79 7.85 -7.43 2.16
CA SER A 79 7.41 -8.41 3.16
C SER A 79 7.03 -7.72 4.46
N LYS A 80 5.99 -8.21 5.12
CA LYS A 80 5.61 -7.86 6.48
C LYS A 80 5.81 -9.07 7.36
N LYS A 81 6.76 -8.96 8.30
CA LYS A 81 6.93 -9.97 9.35
C LYS A 81 5.78 -9.90 10.34
N ASP A 82 5.48 -11.02 10.98
CA ASP A 82 4.47 -11.09 12.04
C ASP A 82 3.12 -10.51 11.57
N PHE A 83 2.78 -10.79 10.31
CA PHE A 83 1.54 -10.36 9.68
C PHE A 83 0.32 -10.89 10.44
N TYR A 84 0.44 -12.08 11.03
CA TYR A 84 -0.51 -12.61 12.00
C TYR A 84 0.25 -13.45 13.03
N ILE A 85 -0.09 -13.27 14.31
CA ILE A 85 0.40 -14.07 15.41
C ILE A 85 -0.81 -14.60 16.17
N ASP A 86 -0.80 -15.90 16.44
CA ASP A 86 -1.67 -16.54 17.43
C ASP A 86 -0.84 -16.87 18.66
N GLU A 87 -1.24 -16.36 19.81
CA GLU A 87 -0.53 -16.55 21.08
C GLU A 87 -1.48 -16.99 22.19
N ILE A 88 -1.03 -17.94 23.02
CA ILE A 88 -1.73 -18.36 24.23
C ILE A 88 -0.77 -18.24 25.40
N MET A 89 -1.17 -17.48 26.42
CA MET A 89 -0.37 -17.24 27.63
C MET A 89 1.06 -16.75 27.36
N GLY A 90 1.25 -15.92 26.32
CA GLY A 90 2.54 -15.36 25.93
C GLY A 90 3.47 -16.32 25.16
N GLN A 91 2.97 -17.49 24.76
CA GLN A 91 3.65 -18.39 23.84
C GLN A 91 3.04 -18.25 22.44
N VAL A 92 3.88 -17.95 21.46
CA VAL A 92 3.49 -17.94 20.04
C VAL A 92 3.23 -19.38 19.61
N LEU A 93 1.97 -19.67 19.26
CA LEU A 93 1.58 -20.97 18.73
C LEU A 93 1.82 -21.04 17.24
N VAL A 94 1.47 -19.97 16.53
CA VAL A 94 1.74 -19.82 15.11
C VAL A 94 2.01 -18.36 14.77
N SER A 95 2.97 -18.11 13.88
CA SER A 95 3.19 -16.81 13.26
C SER A 95 3.20 -16.95 11.75
N PHE A 96 2.66 -15.95 11.06
CA PHE A 96 2.66 -15.87 9.62
C PHE A 96 3.28 -14.55 9.16
N ASP A 97 4.10 -14.64 8.13
CA ASP A 97 4.64 -13.50 7.38
C ASP A 97 3.83 -13.30 6.10
N LEU A 98 3.73 -12.05 5.64
CA LEU A 98 3.17 -11.71 4.35
C LEU A 98 4.31 -11.32 3.40
N ILE A 99 4.32 -11.89 2.20
CA ILE A 99 5.13 -11.43 1.06
C ILE A 99 4.18 -10.88 0.01
N TYR A 100 4.43 -9.68 -0.50
CA TYR A 100 3.55 -9.06 -1.49
C TYR A 100 4.34 -8.53 -2.68
N VAL A 101 3.67 -8.42 -3.82
CA VAL A 101 4.18 -7.77 -5.03
C VAL A 101 3.18 -6.70 -5.44
N PHE A 102 3.63 -5.46 -5.45
CA PHE A 102 2.87 -4.33 -5.94
C PHE A 102 3.43 -3.83 -7.26
N LYS A 103 2.52 -3.29 -8.08
CA LYS A 103 2.85 -2.45 -9.21
C LYS A 103 2.25 -1.06 -9.01
N ILE A 104 3.05 -0.04 -9.28
CA ILE A 104 2.63 1.35 -9.31
C ILE A 104 2.77 1.84 -10.74
N ASP A 105 1.67 2.25 -11.37
CA ASP A 105 1.67 2.90 -12.68
C ASP A 105 1.51 4.42 -12.51
N PHE A 106 2.21 5.20 -13.33
CA PHE A 106 2.24 6.65 -13.27
C PHE A 106 1.57 7.29 -14.49
N LYS A 107 0.82 8.36 -14.24
CA LYS A 107 0.34 9.30 -15.25
C LYS A 107 0.43 10.70 -14.66
N ASP A 108 0.34 11.72 -15.50
CA ASP A 108 0.19 13.08 -14.99
C ASP A 108 -1.04 13.16 -14.07
N ASP A 109 -0.86 13.88 -12.97
CA ASP A 109 -1.84 14.12 -11.91
C ASP A 109 -2.31 12.90 -11.12
N LYS A 110 -1.77 11.68 -11.35
CA LYS A 110 -2.22 10.48 -10.61
C LYS A 110 -1.28 9.29 -10.73
N TYR A 111 -1.36 8.40 -9.73
CA TYR A 111 -0.77 7.07 -9.82
C TYR A 111 -1.80 5.99 -9.52
N ARG A 112 -1.55 4.77 -9.98
CA ARG A 112 -2.34 3.57 -9.65
C ARG A 112 -1.49 2.59 -8.88
N LEU A 113 -1.92 2.19 -7.68
CA LEU A 113 -1.32 1.10 -6.91
C LEU A 113 -2.16 -0.17 -7.11
N ALA A 114 -1.51 -1.27 -7.51
CA ALA A 114 -2.13 -2.56 -7.74
C ALA A 114 -1.35 -3.65 -7.00
N LEU A 115 -2.04 -4.44 -6.17
CA LEU A 115 -1.48 -5.68 -5.62
C LEU A 115 -1.57 -6.75 -6.72
N GLU A 116 -0.42 -7.20 -7.24
CA GLU A 116 -0.39 -8.21 -8.29
C GLU A 116 -0.43 -9.63 -7.76
N SER A 117 0.23 -9.86 -6.62
CA SER A 117 0.27 -11.17 -5.95
C SER A 117 0.72 -11.02 -4.51
N TYR A 118 0.38 -11.98 -3.68
CA TYR A 118 0.94 -12.11 -2.34
C TYR A 118 0.94 -13.58 -1.89
N ASP A 119 1.79 -13.89 -0.93
CA ASP A 119 1.91 -15.17 -0.26
C ASP A 119 1.84 -14.91 1.26
N ILE A 120 1.11 -15.76 1.98
CA ILE A 120 1.18 -15.84 3.43
C ILE A 120 2.05 -17.07 3.76
N ILE A 121 2.99 -16.93 4.68
CA ILE A 121 3.98 -17.98 4.98
C ILE A 121 3.99 -18.20 6.48
N GLU A 122 3.72 -19.43 6.89
CA GLU A 122 3.87 -19.81 8.30
C GLU A 122 5.36 -19.86 8.67
N VAL A 123 5.73 -19.22 9.77
CA VAL A 123 7.11 -19.06 10.24
C VAL A 123 7.48 -20.16 11.24
N THR A 124 6.50 -20.75 11.92
CA THR A 124 6.65 -21.81 12.93
C THR A 124 6.39 -23.20 12.33
N GLY A 125 7.12 -23.55 11.28
CA GLY A 125 6.98 -24.86 10.61
C GLY A 125 7.67 -24.90 9.26
N ASN A 126 7.52 -26.02 8.55
CA ASN A 126 8.01 -26.18 7.15
C ASN A 126 6.90 -26.01 6.11
N HIS A 127 5.72 -25.50 6.51
CA HIS A 127 4.56 -25.41 5.63
C HIS A 127 4.43 -24.02 5.01
N LYS A 128 4.50 -23.94 3.68
CA LYS A 128 4.15 -22.71 2.94
C LYS A 128 2.64 -22.68 2.73
N LEU A 129 1.93 -21.95 3.58
CA LEU A 129 0.47 -21.81 3.48
C LEU A 129 0.08 -20.74 2.45
N THR A 130 0.22 -21.08 1.16
CA THR A 130 -0.16 -20.18 0.05
C THR A 130 -1.67 -19.92 0.02
N LEU A 131 -2.10 -18.81 -0.61
CA LEU A 131 -3.52 -18.58 -0.88
C LEU A 131 -4.17 -19.75 -1.64
N ALA A 132 -3.39 -20.47 -2.47
CA ALA A 132 -3.82 -21.69 -3.14
C ALA A 132 -4.12 -22.86 -2.19
N SER A 133 -3.48 -22.91 -1.01
CA SER A 133 -3.81 -23.90 0.03
C SER A 133 -5.04 -23.54 0.87
N LEU A 134 -5.54 -22.31 0.77
CA LEU A 134 -6.82 -21.90 1.35
C LEU A 134 -8.01 -22.23 0.43
N VAL A 135 -7.75 -22.73 -0.79
CA VAL A 135 -8.80 -23.05 -1.78
C VAL A 135 -9.21 -24.51 -1.64
N LYS A 136 -10.49 -24.73 -1.32
CA LYS A 136 -11.14 -26.03 -1.39
C LYS A 136 -12.18 -25.96 -2.51
N ASP A 137 -12.06 -26.86 -3.49
CA ASP A 137 -12.98 -26.94 -4.63
C ASP A 137 -13.11 -25.66 -5.48
N GLY A 138 -12.06 -24.82 -5.52
CA GLY A 138 -12.05 -23.57 -6.28
C GLY A 138 -12.62 -22.36 -5.53
N GLU A 139 -13.13 -22.55 -4.32
CA GLU A 139 -13.60 -21.51 -3.42
C GLU A 139 -12.68 -21.42 -2.20
N ILE A 140 -12.60 -20.23 -1.59
CA ILE A 140 -11.81 -20.07 -0.36
C ILE A 140 -12.54 -20.77 0.77
N ASP A 141 -11.83 -21.57 1.54
CA ASP A 141 -12.31 -22.09 2.82
C ASP A 141 -12.34 -20.95 3.86
N ASP A 142 -13.44 -20.19 3.85
CA ASP A 142 -13.70 -19.12 4.80
C ASP A 142 -13.96 -19.62 6.23
N THR A 143 -14.01 -20.95 6.41
CA THR A 143 -14.12 -21.60 7.72
C THR A 143 -12.78 -21.71 8.45
N LEU A 144 -11.67 -21.39 7.78
CA LEU A 144 -10.35 -21.40 8.39
C LEU A 144 -10.28 -20.37 9.55
N PRO A 145 -9.72 -20.75 10.72
CA PRO A 145 -9.71 -19.90 11.91
C PRO A 145 -9.12 -18.50 11.69
N TYR A 146 -8.18 -18.40 10.74
CA TYR A 146 -7.41 -17.19 10.48
C TYR A 146 -7.93 -16.36 9.30
N TYR A 147 -8.94 -16.83 8.55
CA TYR A 147 -9.39 -16.21 7.29
C TYR A 147 -9.77 -14.72 7.45
N TYR A 148 -10.66 -14.40 8.39
CA TYR A 148 -11.09 -13.02 8.61
C TYR A 148 -9.97 -12.13 9.14
N SER A 149 -9.05 -12.68 9.93
CA SER A 149 -7.87 -11.97 10.43
C SER A 149 -6.90 -11.66 9.29
N PHE A 150 -6.64 -12.62 8.39
CA PHE A 150 -5.83 -12.39 7.19
C PHE A 150 -6.45 -11.33 6.29
N LYS A 151 -7.75 -11.42 6.01
CA LYS A 151 -8.46 -10.41 5.21
C LYS A 151 -8.32 -9.01 5.81
N ARG A 152 -8.54 -8.88 7.12
CA ARG A 152 -8.42 -7.61 7.84
C ARG A 152 -7.00 -7.07 7.82
N ASN A 153 -6.02 -7.91 8.14
CA ASN A 153 -4.61 -7.50 8.24
C ASN A 153 -4.06 -7.15 6.86
N LEU A 154 -4.46 -7.87 5.81
CA LEU A 154 -4.06 -7.59 4.43
C LEU A 154 -4.61 -6.23 3.98
N LEU A 155 -5.91 -5.98 4.20
CA LEU A 155 -6.52 -4.69 3.92
C LEU A 155 -5.81 -3.56 4.67
N LYS A 156 -5.52 -3.76 5.95
CA LYS A 156 -4.77 -2.81 6.78
C LYS A 156 -3.40 -2.50 6.19
N GLU A 157 -2.59 -3.53 5.90
CA GLU A 157 -1.23 -3.36 5.38
C GLU A 157 -1.22 -2.63 4.02
N ILE A 158 -2.12 -3.00 3.09
CA ILE A 158 -2.21 -2.35 1.78
C ILE A 158 -2.58 -0.87 1.93
N ASN A 159 -3.52 -0.55 2.82
CA ASN A 159 -3.94 0.83 3.08
C ASN A 159 -2.85 1.65 3.76
N GLU A 160 -2.11 1.06 4.71
CA GLU A 160 -0.96 1.71 5.36
C GLU A 160 0.13 2.04 4.34
N LEU A 161 0.46 1.11 3.44
CA LEU A 161 1.43 1.35 2.36
C LEU A 161 0.96 2.42 1.37
N ASN A 162 -0.31 2.36 0.95
CA ASN A 162 -0.89 3.36 0.04
C ASN A 162 -0.87 4.76 0.66
N THR A 163 -1.24 4.86 1.94
CA THR A 163 -1.22 6.11 2.69
C THR A 163 0.20 6.62 2.86
N SER A 164 1.15 5.75 3.24
CA SER A 164 2.54 6.15 3.40
C SER A 164 3.15 6.68 2.10
N LEU A 165 2.88 6.03 0.97
CA LEU A 165 3.36 6.49 -0.33
C LEU A 165 2.73 7.84 -0.70
N TYR A 166 1.42 7.96 -0.52
CA TYR A 166 0.71 9.21 -0.80
C TYR A 166 1.23 10.38 0.02
N ASP A 167 1.40 10.19 1.33
CA ASP A 167 1.90 11.23 2.24
C ASP A 167 3.32 11.66 1.88
N TYR A 168 4.17 10.72 1.43
CA TYR A 168 5.51 11.03 0.93
C TYR A 168 5.46 11.84 -0.37
N ILE A 169 4.66 11.40 -1.36
CA ILE A 169 4.51 12.10 -2.65
C ILE A 169 3.97 13.52 -2.46
N SER A 170 2.96 13.66 -1.60
CA SER A 170 2.30 14.93 -1.29
C SER A 170 3.11 15.86 -0.40
N GLY A 171 4.18 15.37 0.25
CA GLY A 171 5.03 16.16 1.15
C GLY A 171 4.38 16.42 2.52
N LYS A 172 3.42 15.58 2.94
CA LYS A 172 2.79 15.65 4.27
C LYS A 172 3.68 15.08 5.37
N LYS A 173 4.57 14.14 5.02
CA LYS A 173 5.72 13.84 5.86
C LYS A 173 6.75 14.93 5.58
N GLU A 174 6.96 15.82 6.55
CA GLU A 174 8.25 16.51 6.65
C GLU A 174 9.31 15.40 6.66
N THR A 175 10.09 15.31 5.58
CA THR A 175 11.41 14.68 5.67
C THR A 175 12.07 15.38 6.85
N GLN A 176 12.32 14.67 7.95
CA GLN A 176 13.31 15.14 8.91
C GLN A 176 14.54 15.49 8.07
N GLU A 177 14.86 16.78 7.97
CA GLU A 177 16.16 17.21 7.48
C GLU A 177 17.16 16.54 8.43
N ASP A 178 17.77 15.47 7.94
CA ASP A 178 18.93 14.89 8.60
C ASP A 178 20.07 15.89 8.34
N ASP A 179 20.34 16.73 9.33
CA ASP A 179 21.40 17.75 9.36
C ASP A 179 22.80 17.11 9.51
N TRP A 180 22.95 15.82 9.17
CA TRP A 180 24.18 15.03 9.28
C TRP A 180 24.83 14.73 7.93
#